data_AF-A0A3N2QCC8-F1
#
_entry.id   AF-A0A3N2QCC8-F1
#
_cell.length_a   1.000
_cell.length_b   1.000
_cell.length_c   1.000
_cell.angle_alpha   90.00
_cell.angle_beta   90.00
_cell.angle_gamma   90.00
#
_symmetry.space_group_name_H-M   'P 1'
#
loop_
_entity.id
_entity.type
_entity.pdbx_description
1 polymer ?
#
loop_
_entity_poly.entity_id
_entity_poly.type
_entity_poly.pdbx_seq_one_letter_code
_entity_poly.pdbx_strand_id
1 'polypeptide(L)'
;MVDSSIFMKVIKIPRRIIQHIHIRFLILGVIWAVAACSSIKQHVQESRPQRRELPRELQREIAQFLPHRGLHAYQSVYPLGYYESELHRCNSLHMAAENGHAICICKLLDDGANVDVPDVNNGFTPLCIAARHGHAACVSLLLAAGANADLPNVNNGFTPLYIAARHGHAECMNLLLTAGADINIMPNGSIRSIIYVAAKNGYAACITTLLDALRRAGASQGNIRDQVNTNCPGKRTMPLHIVAQNGYAACIDALIDAGAMCNKQNTYGDTPLHAAAKSNQANIIRTLVVQHDAILDIKNKYDQTPLHVAIRNYKLDAIKTLLQLGADIHLKGTVHIKGKKWEGDAFQIAALHKIRTQRIECATLLQAYASKHAELVGSLQDCIKNGDISFIEKLQRTGVTLEMPNSNGDTALHLAAQYGQVDVIEALYRHNTNIDMNIRNLYNSRTPLHVAAQYGQPDAIRILLQYGAERDIQDNYAGFTPLHLAALRGQVAAIQALVEAEAPVNVQSNQGLTPLELAIKGKYLACAKILLEAGAYINMQCNNPYMQYNNPFPDTIEDRNVYIACVLAWLKETIP
;
A
#
# COMPACT_ATOMS: atom_id res chain seq x y z
N MET A 1 23.54 46.34 39.78
CA MET A 1 24.59 47.26 39.26
C MET A 1 24.61 48.46 40.18
N VAL A 2 25.49 48.42 41.20
CA VAL A 2 26.64 49.36 41.40
C VAL A 2 26.13 50.81 41.49
N ASP A 3 26.15 51.43 42.68
CA ASP A 3 27.38 52.11 43.07
C ASP A 3 27.71 52.12 44.57
N SER A 4 28.95 51.71 44.84
CA SER A 4 29.62 51.67 46.13
C SER A 4 30.70 52.73 46.12
N SER A 5 30.34 53.95 46.49
CA SER A 5 31.27 55.07 46.63
C SER A 5 30.62 56.15 47.49
N ILE A 6 30.75 56.00 48.81
CA ILE A 6 30.95 57.05 49.84
C ILE A 6 31.13 56.26 51.14
N PHE A 7 32.35 55.75 51.35
CA PHE A 7 32.82 55.36 52.66
C PHE A 7 34.15 56.08 52.87
N MET A 8 34.36 56.56 54.10
CA MET A 8 35.57 57.19 54.64
C MET A 8 35.61 58.72 54.58
N LYS A 9 35.02 59.34 55.61
CA LYS A 9 35.78 60.30 56.41
C LYS A 9 35.19 60.45 57.82
N VAL A 10 36.08 60.25 58.80
CA VAL A 10 35.98 60.61 60.22
C VAL A 10 35.15 59.66 61.10
N ILE A 11 35.85 58.79 61.83
CA ILE A 11 35.85 58.66 63.32
C ILE A 11 36.72 57.42 63.65
N LYS A 12 37.84 57.64 64.36
CA LYS A 12 38.68 56.57 64.94
C LYS A 12 37.96 55.98 66.16
N ILE A 13 37.50 54.72 66.10
CA ILE A 13 36.97 53.98 67.26
C ILE A 13 37.95 52.84 67.63
N PRO A 14 38.30 52.63 68.92
CA PRO A 14 39.23 51.59 69.36
C PRO A 14 38.72 50.16 69.09
N ARG A 15 39.64 49.26 68.68
CA ARG A 15 39.38 47.84 68.33
C ARG A 15 38.73 46.96 69.41
N ARG A 16 38.56 47.43 70.66
CA ARG A 16 37.84 46.70 71.73
C ARG A 16 36.32 46.91 71.73
N ILE A 17 35.81 47.87 70.96
CA ILE A 17 34.35 48.15 70.86
C ILE A 17 33.71 47.37 69.69
N ILE A 18 34.49 46.92 68.70
CA ILE A 18 34.00 46.25 67.50
C ILE A 18 33.52 44.80 67.77
N GLN A 19 34.07 44.10 68.77
CA GLN A 19 33.63 42.75 69.13
C GLN A 19 32.29 42.70 69.89
N HIS A 20 31.93 43.77 70.63
CA HIS A 20 30.63 43.84 71.31
C HIS A 20 29.50 44.39 70.43
N ILE A 21 29.81 45.14 69.37
CA ILE A 21 28.82 45.67 68.43
C ILE A 21 28.35 44.60 67.43
N HIS A 22 29.25 43.72 66.95
CA HIS A 22 28.87 42.65 66.01
C HIS A 22 27.94 41.60 66.62
N ILE A 23 28.06 41.30 67.92
CA ILE A 23 27.19 40.30 68.60
C ILE A 23 25.81 40.91 68.91
N ARG A 24 25.73 42.20 69.26
CA ARG A 24 24.43 42.88 69.49
C ARG A 24 23.64 43.14 68.19
N PHE A 25 24.31 43.41 67.06
CA PHE A 25 23.62 43.57 65.77
C PHE A 25 23.12 42.23 65.18
N LEU A 26 23.82 41.12 65.43
CA LEU A 26 23.34 39.79 65.01
C LEU A 26 22.09 39.36 65.79
N ILE A 27 22.02 39.69 67.09
CA ILE A 27 20.88 39.35 67.95
C ILE A 27 19.67 40.25 67.66
N LEU A 28 19.87 41.55 67.40
CA LEU A 28 18.80 42.47 67.00
C LEU A 28 18.26 42.21 65.59
N GLY A 29 19.10 41.78 64.64
CA GLY A 29 18.69 41.39 63.29
C GLY A 29 17.81 40.13 63.25
N VAL A 30 18.07 39.16 64.14
CA VAL A 30 17.23 37.95 64.28
C VAL A 30 15.89 38.28 64.96
N ILE A 31 15.85 39.22 65.91
CA ILE A 31 14.61 39.66 66.57
C ILE A 31 13.71 40.48 65.63
N TRP A 32 14.29 41.30 64.73
CA TRP A 32 13.51 42.04 63.73
C TRP A 32 13.00 41.15 62.59
N ALA A 33 13.74 40.11 62.18
CA ALA A 33 13.29 39.12 61.20
C ALA A 33 12.15 38.23 61.72
N VAL A 34 12.14 37.90 63.03
CA VAL A 34 11.05 37.14 63.66
C VAL A 34 9.81 38.03 63.88
N ALA A 35 9.97 39.31 64.20
CA ALA A 35 8.86 40.27 64.36
C ALA A 35 8.19 40.68 63.03
N ALA A 36 8.97 40.87 61.96
CA ALA A 36 8.43 41.14 60.61
C ALA A 36 7.66 39.93 60.04
N CYS A 37 8.08 38.70 60.41
CA CYS A 37 7.39 37.47 60.02
C CYS A 37 6.08 37.24 60.80
N SER A 38 5.91 37.83 61.99
CA SER A 38 4.64 37.82 62.73
C SER A 38 3.61 38.83 62.23
N SER A 39 4.02 40.01 61.76
CA SER A 39 3.07 41.02 61.23
C SER A 39 2.58 40.71 59.81
N ILE A 40 3.37 40.01 58.98
CA ILE A 40 2.91 39.55 57.65
C ILE A 40 1.92 38.38 57.77
N LYS A 41 2.01 37.58 58.86
CA LYS A 41 1.01 36.54 59.17
C LYS A 41 -0.35 37.12 59.61
N GLN A 42 -0.38 38.33 60.17
CA GLN A 42 -1.61 38.96 60.65
C GLN A 42 -2.38 39.74 59.57
N HIS A 43 -1.74 40.18 58.48
CA HIS A 43 -2.42 40.89 57.38
C HIS A 43 -2.82 40.00 56.18
N VAL A 44 -2.42 38.72 56.14
CA VAL A 44 -2.85 37.77 55.08
C VAL A 44 -4.04 36.90 55.53
N GLN A 45 -4.49 37.03 56.78
CA GLN A 45 -5.61 36.25 57.33
C GLN A 45 -7.01 36.86 57.15
N GLU A 46 -7.15 38.10 56.68
CA GLU A 46 -8.47 38.76 56.56
C GLU A 46 -9.11 38.72 55.17
N SER A 47 -8.58 37.91 54.23
CA SER A 47 -9.16 37.79 52.89
C SER A 47 -9.28 36.33 52.40
N ARG A 48 -9.80 35.44 53.24
CA ARG A 48 -10.25 34.11 52.80
C ARG A 48 -11.73 33.91 53.15
N PRO A 49 -12.58 33.49 52.19
CA PRO A 49 -13.97 33.17 52.48
C PRO A 49 -14.04 31.96 53.41
N GLN A 50 -14.88 32.07 54.45
CA GLN A 50 -15.18 30.99 55.40
C GLN A 50 -15.62 29.72 54.64
N ARG A 51 -14.77 28.70 54.58
CA ARG A 51 -15.19 27.33 54.22
C ARG A 51 -15.70 26.65 55.49
N ARG A 52 -16.98 26.30 55.52
CA ARG A 52 -17.58 25.43 56.54
C ARG A 52 -16.86 24.09 56.51
N GLU A 53 -16.27 23.70 57.63
CA GLU A 53 -15.76 22.33 57.82
C GLU A 53 -16.93 21.35 57.71
N LEU A 54 -16.75 20.27 56.94
CA LEU A 54 -17.73 19.20 56.88
C LEU A 54 -17.74 18.41 58.20
N PRO A 55 -18.90 17.89 58.65
CA PRO A 55 -19.01 17.12 59.89
C PRO A 55 -18.07 15.92 59.92
N ARG A 56 -17.50 15.63 61.10
CA ARG A 56 -16.56 14.51 61.34
C ARG A 56 -17.10 13.13 60.98
N GLU A 57 -18.42 13.00 60.83
CA GLU A 57 -19.08 11.77 60.40
C GLU A 57 -18.92 11.54 58.89
N LEU A 58 -18.99 12.59 58.06
CA LEU A 58 -18.78 12.49 56.61
C LEU A 58 -17.29 12.26 56.27
N GLN A 59 -16.38 12.81 57.08
CA GLN A 59 -14.93 12.55 56.95
C GLN A 59 -14.57 11.09 57.23
N ARG A 60 -15.29 10.42 58.13
CA ARG A 60 -15.12 8.98 58.42
C ARG A 60 -15.69 8.09 57.32
N GLU A 61 -16.78 8.51 56.70
CA GLU A 61 -17.40 7.82 55.55
C GLU A 61 -16.48 7.84 54.32
N ILE A 62 -15.82 8.98 54.05
CA ILE A 62 -14.87 9.13 52.93
C ILE A 62 -13.57 8.33 53.17
N ALA A 63 -13.12 8.22 54.42
CA ALA A 63 -11.94 7.43 54.79
C ALA A 63 -12.12 5.92 54.57
N GLN A 64 -13.35 5.40 54.54
CA GLN A 64 -13.62 3.99 54.23
C GLN A 64 -13.48 3.63 52.74
N PHE A 65 -13.43 4.63 51.84
CA PHE A 65 -13.34 4.43 50.39
C PHE A 65 -11.93 4.65 49.79
N LEU A 66 -10.94 5.06 50.59
CA LEU A 66 -9.57 5.27 50.14
C LEU A 66 -8.71 4.01 50.35
N PRO A 67 -8.10 3.43 49.29
CA PRO A 67 -7.25 2.25 49.46
C PRO A 67 -5.93 2.64 50.14
N HIS A 68 -5.75 2.17 51.37
CA HIS A 68 -4.50 2.23 52.13
C HIS A 68 -3.42 1.37 51.47
N ARG A 69 -2.66 1.89 50.50
CA ARG A 69 -1.30 1.39 50.15
C ARG A 69 -0.62 2.36 49.18
N GLY A 70 0.23 3.23 49.71
CA GLY A 70 1.07 4.12 48.89
C GLY A 70 1.61 5.36 49.58
N LEU A 71 1.11 5.71 50.76
CA LEU A 71 1.45 6.95 51.47
C LEU A 71 2.89 7.04 52.04
N HIS A 72 3.73 6.01 51.88
CA HIS A 72 5.03 5.96 52.56
C HIS A 72 6.21 6.62 51.82
N ALA A 73 6.06 7.03 50.56
CA ALA A 73 7.19 7.58 49.78
C ALA A 73 7.28 9.12 49.73
N TYR A 74 6.24 9.85 50.18
CA TYR A 74 6.16 11.32 50.00
C TYR A 74 6.03 12.13 51.31
N GLN A 75 6.23 11.50 52.47
CA GLN A 75 5.95 12.12 53.78
C GLN A 75 7.01 13.12 54.30
N SER A 76 8.10 13.44 53.58
CA SER A 76 9.22 14.15 54.23
C SER A 76 9.32 15.67 54.05
N VAL A 77 8.41 16.38 53.35
CA VAL A 77 8.64 17.83 53.08
C VAL A 77 7.46 18.79 53.34
N TYR A 78 6.19 18.38 53.45
CA TYR A 78 5.08 19.34 53.66
C TYR A 78 3.94 18.84 54.59
N PRO A 79 3.21 19.74 55.28
CA PRO A 79 2.15 19.38 56.23
C PRO A 79 0.92 18.72 55.56
N LEU A 80 0.35 17.72 56.24
CA LEU A 80 -0.73 16.81 55.80
C LEU A 80 -1.94 17.47 55.09
N GLY A 81 -2.34 18.68 55.48
CA GLY A 81 -3.50 19.37 54.88
C GLY A 81 -3.26 19.91 53.46
N TYR A 82 -2.01 20.08 53.04
CA TYR A 82 -1.67 20.50 51.68
C TYR A 82 -1.86 19.33 50.69
N TYR A 83 -1.43 18.14 51.09
CA TYR A 83 -1.53 16.90 50.29
C TYR A 83 -2.97 16.48 50.01
N GLU A 84 -3.88 16.59 50.98
CA GLU A 84 -5.30 16.28 50.74
C GLU A 84 -5.93 17.24 49.73
N SER A 85 -5.56 18.52 49.79
CA SER A 85 -6.11 19.54 48.88
C SER A 85 -5.60 19.39 47.45
N GLU A 86 -4.32 19.05 47.26
CA GLU A 86 -3.72 18.85 45.94
C GLU A 86 -4.16 17.51 45.32
N LEU A 87 -4.22 16.43 46.10
CA LEU A 87 -4.75 15.14 45.67
C LEU A 87 -6.23 15.25 45.26
N HIS A 88 -7.03 16.01 46.01
CA HIS A 88 -8.43 16.27 45.65
C HIS A 88 -8.56 17.10 44.36
N ARG A 89 -7.69 18.09 44.14
CA ARG A 89 -7.65 18.88 42.90
C ARG A 89 -7.24 18.02 41.71
N CYS A 90 -6.25 17.16 41.86
CA CYS A 90 -5.79 16.26 40.80
C CYS A 90 -6.92 15.29 40.41
N ASN A 91 -7.52 14.60 41.38
CA ASN A 91 -8.65 13.69 41.12
C ASN A 91 -9.84 14.43 40.48
N SER A 92 -10.11 15.67 40.90
CA SER A 92 -11.16 16.51 40.30
C SER A 92 -10.84 16.90 38.85
N LEU A 93 -9.56 17.16 38.54
CA LEU A 93 -9.10 17.46 37.19
C LEU A 93 -9.21 16.23 36.27
N HIS A 94 -8.87 15.03 36.76
CA HIS A 94 -9.09 13.78 36.02
C HIS A 94 -10.57 13.54 35.74
N MET A 95 -11.45 13.69 36.73
CA MET A 95 -12.89 13.55 36.54
C MET A 95 -13.48 14.60 35.59
N ALA A 96 -13.01 15.85 35.66
CA ALA A 96 -13.43 16.89 34.73
C ALA A 96 -12.98 16.58 33.29
N ALA A 97 -11.76 16.06 33.12
CA ALA A 97 -11.24 15.61 31.82
C ALA A 97 -11.99 14.36 31.29
N GLU A 98 -12.41 13.44 32.16
CA GLU A 98 -13.18 12.25 31.77
C GLU A 98 -14.58 12.61 31.27
N ASN A 99 -15.25 13.54 31.96
CA ASN A 99 -16.61 13.97 31.65
C ASN A 99 -16.69 15.13 30.64
N GLY A 100 -15.56 15.66 30.17
CA GLY A 100 -15.53 16.72 29.16
C GLY A 100 -15.92 18.10 29.69
N HIS A 101 -15.78 18.34 31.01
CA HIS A 101 -16.18 19.59 31.66
C HIS A 101 -15.09 20.66 31.52
N ALA A 102 -14.95 21.22 30.31
CA ALA A 102 -13.95 22.22 29.95
C ALA A 102 -13.90 23.43 30.91
N ILE A 103 -15.06 23.94 31.36
CA ILE A 103 -15.14 25.07 32.30
C ILE A 103 -14.56 24.69 33.67
N CYS A 104 -14.82 23.48 34.14
CA CYS A 104 -14.26 22.99 35.40
C CYS A 104 -12.74 22.83 35.28
N ILE A 105 -12.24 22.37 34.14
CA ILE A 105 -10.79 22.29 33.86
C ILE A 105 -10.17 23.69 33.93
N CYS A 106 -10.71 24.70 33.23
CA CYS A 106 -10.22 26.08 33.33
C CYS A 106 -10.12 26.53 34.78
N LYS A 107 -11.21 26.35 35.55
CA LYS A 107 -11.26 26.83 36.93
C LYS A 107 -10.28 26.10 37.85
N LEU A 108 -10.09 24.80 37.67
CA LEU A 108 -9.14 24.00 38.44
C LEU A 108 -7.69 24.39 38.12
N LEU A 109 -7.39 24.70 36.86
CA LEU A 109 -6.08 25.18 36.43
C LEU A 109 -5.79 26.59 36.95
N ASP A 110 -6.78 27.50 36.91
CA ASP A 110 -6.68 28.84 37.51
C ASP A 110 -6.39 28.78 39.03
N ASP A 111 -6.95 27.77 39.70
CA ASP A 111 -6.73 27.51 41.14
C ASP A 111 -5.38 26.81 41.42
N GLY A 112 -4.55 26.59 40.40
CA GLY A 112 -3.20 26.03 40.49
C GLY A 112 -3.13 24.50 40.51
N ALA A 113 -4.09 23.79 39.91
CA ALA A 113 -3.98 22.34 39.73
C ALA A 113 -2.83 21.98 38.78
N ASN A 114 -2.02 20.98 39.14
CA ASN A 114 -0.95 20.50 38.28
C ASN A 114 -1.55 19.70 37.10
N VAL A 115 -1.22 20.14 35.89
CA VAL A 115 -1.81 19.67 34.62
C VAL A 115 -1.34 18.27 34.20
N ASP A 116 -0.16 17.84 34.65
CA ASP A 116 0.52 16.61 34.19
C ASP A 116 0.47 15.46 35.21
N VAL A 117 -0.31 15.60 36.29
CA VAL A 117 -0.36 14.57 37.35
C VAL A 117 -1.00 13.28 36.84
N PRO A 118 -0.34 12.12 36.90
CA PRO A 118 -0.96 10.85 36.53
C PRO A 118 -1.99 10.42 37.59
N ASP A 119 -3.14 9.90 37.14
CA ASP A 119 -4.12 9.28 38.01
C ASP A 119 -3.53 8.06 38.71
N VAL A 120 -3.79 7.93 40.01
CA VAL A 120 -3.18 6.92 40.88
C VAL A 120 -3.63 5.49 40.56
N ASN A 121 -4.81 5.32 39.96
CA ASN A 121 -5.39 4.00 39.72
C ASN A 121 -5.01 3.47 38.33
N ASN A 122 -5.04 4.32 37.31
CA ASN A 122 -4.88 3.92 35.92
C ASN A 122 -3.60 4.47 35.26
N GLY A 123 -2.90 5.41 35.91
CA GLY A 123 -1.64 5.99 35.44
C GLY A 123 -1.78 6.98 34.29
N PHE A 124 -3.00 7.43 33.95
CA PHE A 124 -3.26 8.38 32.86
C PHE A 124 -3.19 9.82 33.36
N THR A 125 -2.58 10.72 32.59
CA THR A 125 -2.64 12.17 32.82
C THR A 125 -4.02 12.70 32.42
N PRO A 126 -4.45 13.90 32.90
CA PRO A 126 -5.69 14.53 32.45
C PRO A 126 -5.76 14.66 30.93
N LEU A 127 -4.63 14.96 30.28
CA LEU A 127 -4.52 15.03 28.82
C LEU A 127 -4.77 13.67 28.16
N CYS A 128 -4.20 12.59 28.68
CA CYS A 128 -4.45 11.24 28.18
C CYS A 128 -5.92 10.80 28.38
N ILE A 129 -6.58 11.24 29.45
CA ILE A 129 -8.00 10.97 29.70
C ILE A 129 -8.85 11.75 28.69
N ALA A 130 -8.64 13.06 28.54
CA ALA A 130 -9.37 13.88 27.57
C ALA A 130 -9.21 13.33 26.14
N ALA A 131 -7.99 12.93 25.76
CA ALA A 131 -7.70 12.31 24.46
C ALA A 131 -8.36 10.94 24.27
N ARG A 132 -8.54 10.13 25.33
CA ARG A 132 -9.27 8.85 25.28
C ARG A 132 -10.75 9.04 24.99
N HIS A 133 -11.36 10.04 25.62
CA HIS A 133 -12.79 10.29 25.54
C HIS A 133 -13.18 11.22 24.39
N GLY A 134 -12.21 11.83 23.70
CA GLY A 134 -12.44 12.66 22.52
C GLY A 134 -12.83 14.10 22.83
N HIS A 135 -12.54 14.58 24.04
CA HIS A 135 -12.93 15.91 24.49
C HIS A 135 -11.96 16.98 23.97
N ALA A 136 -12.07 17.34 22.69
CA ALA A 136 -11.17 18.26 22.00
C ALA A 136 -11.01 19.61 22.72
N ALA A 137 -12.10 20.18 23.26
CA ALA A 137 -12.05 21.41 24.04
C ALA A 137 -11.18 21.26 25.32
N CYS A 138 -11.28 20.12 26.00
CA CYS A 138 -10.46 19.82 27.17
C CYS A 138 -8.98 19.63 26.78
N VAL A 139 -8.71 18.93 25.67
CA VAL A 139 -7.35 18.78 25.12
C VAL A 139 -6.73 20.14 24.81
N SER A 140 -7.46 21.02 24.13
CA SER A 140 -7.00 22.37 23.80
C SER A 140 -6.65 23.18 25.05
N LEU A 141 -7.52 23.18 26.07
CA LEU A 141 -7.30 23.89 27.33
C LEU A 141 -6.11 23.35 28.12
N LEU A 142 -5.98 22.03 28.21
CA LEU A 142 -4.86 21.39 28.91
C LEU A 142 -3.52 21.71 28.22
N LEU A 143 -3.47 21.66 26.88
CA LEU A 143 -2.29 22.06 26.11
C LEU A 143 -1.96 23.55 26.27
N ALA A 144 -2.97 24.43 26.26
CA ALA A 144 -2.79 25.85 26.50
C ALA A 144 -2.26 26.17 27.91
N ALA A 145 -2.59 25.32 28.89
CA ALA A 145 -2.06 25.40 30.25
C ALA A 145 -0.67 24.76 30.44
N GLY A 146 -0.04 24.30 29.34
CA GLY A 146 1.31 23.75 29.36
C GLY A 146 1.40 22.25 29.63
N ALA A 147 0.32 21.48 29.44
CA ALA A 147 0.38 20.02 29.51
C ALA A 147 1.41 19.46 28.52
N ASN A 148 2.21 18.49 28.97
CA ASN A 148 3.15 17.83 28.10
C ASN A 148 2.44 16.85 27.14
N ALA A 149 2.42 17.18 25.85
CA ALA A 149 1.75 16.43 24.80
C ALA A 149 2.31 15.02 24.57
N ASP A 150 3.54 14.76 25.00
CA ASP A 150 4.25 13.49 24.82
C ASP A 150 4.35 12.65 26.08
N LEU A 151 3.84 13.14 27.22
CA LEU A 151 3.95 12.44 28.51
C LEU A 151 3.15 11.13 28.48
N PRO A 152 3.81 9.95 28.50
CA PRO A 152 3.11 8.70 28.40
C PRO A 152 2.48 8.30 29.73
N ASN A 153 1.42 7.49 29.65
CA ASN A 153 0.84 6.90 30.84
C ASN A 153 1.85 5.96 31.55
N VAL A 154 1.80 5.93 32.88
CA VAL A 154 2.80 5.21 33.70
C VAL A 154 2.73 3.69 33.47
N ASN A 155 1.52 3.17 33.27
CA ASN A 155 1.30 1.72 33.22
C ASN A 155 1.74 1.07 31.91
N ASN A 156 1.46 1.69 30.75
CA ASN A 156 1.61 1.05 29.44
C ASN A 156 2.47 1.85 28.45
N GLY A 157 2.94 3.04 28.82
CA GLY A 157 3.69 3.92 27.92
C GLY A 157 2.83 4.60 26.84
N PHE A 158 1.50 4.62 26.95
CA PHE A 158 0.63 5.23 25.94
C PHE A 158 0.70 6.75 26.00
N THR A 159 1.14 7.40 24.92
CA THR A 159 1.07 8.86 24.75
C THR A 159 -0.36 9.33 24.45
N PRO A 160 -0.72 10.59 24.74
CA PRO A 160 -2.00 11.17 24.36
C PRO A 160 -2.35 10.96 22.88
N LEU A 161 -1.36 11.14 21.99
CA LEU A 161 -1.54 10.99 20.54
C LEU A 161 -1.86 9.54 20.16
N TYR A 162 -1.14 8.56 20.72
CA TYR A 162 -1.41 7.14 20.49
C TYR A 162 -2.81 6.75 20.98
N ILE A 163 -3.26 7.30 22.12
CA ILE A 163 -4.59 7.06 22.68
C ILE A 163 -5.67 7.63 21.76
N ALA A 164 -5.53 8.88 21.31
CA ALA A 164 -6.49 9.51 20.41
C ALA A 164 -6.64 8.70 19.10
N ALA A 165 -5.53 8.24 18.51
CA ALA A 165 -5.55 7.39 17.33
C ALA A 165 -6.16 6.00 17.57
N ARG A 166 -5.95 5.42 18.76
CA ARG A 166 -6.55 4.14 19.15
C ARG A 166 -8.07 4.21 19.32
N HIS A 167 -8.60 5.38 19.69
CA HIS A 167 -10.03 5.59 19.93
C HIS A 167 -10.75 6.35 18.82
N GLY A 168 -10.03 6.84 17.79
CA GLY A 168 -10.62 7.43 16.59
C GLY A 168 -10.86 8.94 16.67
N HIS A 169 -10.22 9.63 17.61
CA HIS A 169 -10.46 11.05 17.89
C HIS A 169 -9.55 11.97 17.06
N ALA A 170 -9.85 12.09 15.77
CA ALA A 170 -9.03 12.83 14.81
C ALA A 170 -8.83 14.31 15.17
N GLU A 171 -9.83 14.97 15.75
CA GLU A 171 -9.73 16.36 16.20
C GLU A 171 -8.73 16.51 17.35
N CYS A 172 -8.79 15.63 18.35
CA CYS A 172 -7.80 15.57 19.43
C CYS A 172 -6.40 15.31 18.88
N MET A 173 -6.25 14.45 17.88
CA MET A 173 -4.97 14.21 17.23
C MET A 173 -4.44 15.46 16.55
N ASN A 174 -5.27 16.20 15.81
CA ASN A 174 -4.84 17.42 15.16
C ASN A 174 -4.38 18.49 16.18
N LEU A 175 -5.07 18.62 17.32
CA LEU A 175 -4.65 19.50 18.42
C LEU A 175 -3.30 19.08 19.01
N LEU A 176 -3.11 17.78 19.27
CA LEU A 176 -1.84 17.26 19.79
C LEU A 176 -0.68 17.45 18.80
N LEU A 177 -0.91 17.18 17.52
CA LEU A 177 0.10 17.33 16.45
C LEU A 177 0.45 18.81 16.22
N THR A 178 -0.52 19.72 16.31
CA THR A 178 -0.26 21.18 16.23
C THR A 178 0.50 21.71 17.44
N ALA A 179 0.34 21.07 18.61
CA ALA A 179 1.13 21.35 19.81
C ALA A 179 2.54 20.71 19.79
N GLY A 180 2.90 19.97 18.73
CA GLY A 180 4.24 19.41 18.55
C GLY A 180 4.45 18.00 19.10
N ALA A 181 3.37 17.24 19.37
CA ALA A 181 3.49 15.85 19.83
C ALA A 181 4.27 14.97 18.84
N ASP A 182 5.21 14.17 19.34
CA ASP A 182 6.03 13.27 18.53
C ASP A 182 5.26 11.98 18.18
N ILE A 183 5.11 11.76 16.87
CA ILE A 183 4.48 10.58 16.27
C ILE A 183 5.27 9.29 16.45
N ASN A 184 6.56 9.37 16.76
CA ASN A 184 7.47 8.22 16.80
C ASN A 184 7.52 7.56 18.18
N ILE A 185 6.94 8.19 19.21
CA ILE A 185 6.94 7.64 20.57
C ILE A 185 6.02 6.43 20.62
N MET A 186 6.62 5.26 20.87
CA MET A 186 5.92 3.99 20.97
C MET A 186 5.66 3.60 22.42
N PRO A 187 4.51 2.98 22.72
CA PRO A 187 4.21 2.48 24.06
C PRO A 187 5.12 1.32 24.50
N ASN A 188 5.19 1.08 25.81
CA ASN A 188 6.06 0.07 26.40
C ASN A 188 5.76 -1.32 25.82
N GLY A 189 6.77 -1.94 25.19
CA GLY A 189 6.64 -3.24 24.52
C GLY A 189 5.73 -3.25 23.28
N SER A 190 5.22 -2.10 22.86
CA SER A 190 4.44 -1.96 21.62
C SER A 190 5.37 -1.70 20.45
N ILE A 191 5.12 -2.46 19.40
CA ILE A 191 5.81 -2.40 18.11
C ILE A 191 4.88 -1.84 17.02
N ARG A 192 3.71 -1.32 17.40
CA ARG A 192 2.67 -0.85 16.48
C ARG A 192 2.74 0.65 16.33
N SER A 193 2.95 1.12 15.10
CA SER A 193 2.87 2.54 14.77
C SER A 193 1.46 3.08 14.96
N ILE A 194 1.36 4.40 15.18
CA ILE A 194 0.09 5.11 15.35
C ILE A 194 -0.80 4.92 14.11
N ILE A 195 -0.21 5.01 12.91
CA ILE A 195 -0.88 4.73 11.63
C ILE A 195 -1.44 3.30 11.61
N TYR A 196 -0.66 2.30 12.02
CA TYR A 196 -1.13 0.91 12.05
C TYR A 196 -2.32 0.73 12.99
N VAL A 197 -2.33 1.39 14.14
CA VAL A 197 -3.43 1.29 15.11
C VAL A 197 -4.70 1.96 14.57
N ALA A 198 -4.59 3.15 13.98
CA ALA A 198 -5.71 3.82 13.32
C ALA A 198 -6.28 2.97 12.17
N ALA A 199 -5.40 2.41 11.34
CA ALA A 199 -5.73 1.51 10.23
C ALA A 199 -6.41 0.21 10.70
N LYS A 200 -5.91 -0.39 11.79
CA LYS A 200 -6.50 -1.61 12.37
C LYS A 200 -7.93 -1.39 12.85
N ASN A 201 -8.26 -0.20 13.35
CA ASN A 201 -9.58 0.13 13.87
C ASN A 201 -10.49 0.86 12.85
N GLY A 202 -9.98 1.18 11.65
CA GLY A 202 -10.77 1.76 10.57
C GLY A 202 -10.97 3.28 10.66
N TYR A 203 -10.10 3.99 11.38
CA TYR A 203 -10.23 5.43 11.56
C TYR A 203 -9.56 6.22 10.44
N ALA A 204 -10.22 6.32 9.28
CA ALA A 204 -9.69 7.02 8.10
C ALA A 204 -9.30 8.47 8.39
N ALA A 205 -10.13 9.22 9.14
CA ALA A 205 -9.84 10.60 9.53
C ALA A 205 -8.58 10.73 10.43
N CYS A 206 -8.29 9.71 11.25
CA CYS A 206 -7.07 9.68 12.05
C CYS A 206 -5.84 9.43 11.17
N ILE A 207 -5.98 8.61 10.12
CA ILE A 207 -4.91 8.37 9.14
C ILE A 207 -4.62 9.65 8.35
N THR A 208 -5.65 10.32 7.83
CA THR A 208 -5.46 11.57 7.07
C THR A 208 -4.85 12.67 7.92
N THR A 209 -5.32 12.87 9.16
CA THR A 209 -4.73 13.86 10.09
C THR A 209 -3.26 13.59 10.42
N LEU A 210 -2.86 12.33 10.62
CA LEU A 210 -1.45 11.96 10.79
C LEU A 210 -0.62 12.27 9.55
N LEU A 211 -1.12 11.91 8.38
CA LEU A 211 -0.45 12.13 7.11
C LEU A 211 -0.30 13.62 6.79
N ASP A 212 -1.33 14.42 7.07
CA ASP A 212 -1.29 15.87 6.88
C ASP A 212 -0.35 16.55 7.88
N ALA A 213 -0.25 16.06 9.12
CA ALA A 213 0.75 16.53 10.07
C ALA A 213 2.18 16.18 9.63
N LEU A 214 2.40 14.95 9.13
CA LEU A 214 3.68 14.53 8.56
C LEU A 214 4.12 15.39 7.38
N ARG A 215 3.18 15.70 6.48
CA ARG A 215 3.42 16.62 5.35
C ARG A 215 3.78 18.03 5.83
N ARG A 216 3.09 18.55 6.86
CA ARG A 216 3.39 19.86 7.47
C ARG A 216 4.75 19.91 8.16
N ALA A 217 5.18 18.83 8.80
CA ALA A 217 6.46 18.72 9.48
C ALA A 217 7.67 18.65 8.52
N GLY A 218 7.46 18.76 7.20
CA GLY A 218 8.53 18.69 6.21
C GLY A 218 9.12 17.29 6.05
N ALA A 219 8.42 16.24 6.50
CA ALA A 219 8.86 14.87 6.28
C ALA A 219 8.97 14.63 4.77
N SER A 220 10.12 14.11 4.33
CA SER A 220 10.30 13.74 2.94
C SER A 220 9.25 12.71 2.55
N GLN A 221 8.74 12.80 1.32
CA GLN A 221 7.78 11.82 0.77
C GLN A 221 8.28 10.36 0.91
N GLY A 222 9.61 10.16 0.94
CA GLY A 222 10.23 8.87 1.24
C GLY A 222 9.94 8.35 2.65
N ASN A 223 10.04 9.21 3.67
CA ASN A 223 9.80 8.81 5.07
C ASN A 223 8.32 8.43 5.32
N ILE A 224 7.38 9.16 4.69
CA ILE A 224 5.95 8.84 4.75
C ILE A 224 5.69 7.49 4.06
N ARG A 225 6.25 7.30 2.86
CA ARG A 225 6.15 6.04 2.10
C ARG A 225 6.70 4.86 2.88
N ASP A 226 7.83 5.01 3.57
CA ASP A 226 8.41 3.95 4.39
C ASP A 226 7.51 3.60 5.57
N GLN A 227 6.89 4.58 6.23
CA GLN A 227 5.97 4.31 7.35
C GLN A 227 4.68 3.59 6.94
N VAL A 228 4.11 3.91 5.77
CA VAL A 228 2.88 3.24 5.29
C VAL A 228 3.16 1.87 4.68
N ASN A 229 4.37 1.64 4.13
CA ASN A 229 4.77 0.40 3.45
C ASN A 229 5.61 -0.56 4.32
N THR A 230 5.91 -0.20 5.57
CA THR A 230 6.62 -1.10 6.48
C THR A 230 5.67 -2.09 7.14
N ASN A 231 6.14 -3.32 7.29
CA ASN A 231 5.45 -4.28 8.15
C ASN A 231 5.57 -3.82 9.59
N CYS A 232 4.49 -3.92 10.35
CA CYS A 232 4.54 -3.71 11.79
C CYS A 232 5.61 -4.64 12.39
N PRO A 233 6.63 -4.17 13.14
CA PRO A 233 7.58 -5.08 13.77
C PRO A 233 6.83 -6.15 14.57
N GLY A 234 7.31 -7.40 14.55
CA GLY A 234 6.65 -8.58 15.16
C GLY A 234 5.33 -9.05 14.52
N LYS A 235 4.71 -8.28 13.63
CA LYS A 235 3.58 -8.73 12.80
C LYS A 235 3.93 -8.68 11.32
N ARG A 236 3.72 -9.81 10.68
CA ARG A 236 4.07 -10.07 9.28
C ARG A 236 3.16 -9.35 8.25
N THR A 237 2.50 -8.24 8.62
CA THR A 237 1.40 -7.57 7.91
C THR A 237 1.52 -6.04 7.93
N MET A 238 1.30 -5.38 6.80
CA MET A 238 1.30 -3.91 6.61
C MET A 238 -0.04 -3.27 6.98
N PRO A 239 -0.10 -1.94 7.22
CA PRO A 239 -1.35 -1.19 7.33
C PRO A 239 -2.38 -1.47 6.22
N LEU A 240 -1.95 -1.50 4.95
CA LEU A 240 -2.87 -1.72 3.83
C LEU A 240 -3.47 -3.14 3.84
N HIS A 241 -2.70 -4.17 4.23
CA HIS A 241 -3.22 -5.53 4.38
C HIS A 241 -4.28 -5.63 5.48
N ILE A 242 -4.09 -4.98 6.62
CA ILE A 242 -5.05 -5.10 7.73
C ILE A 242 -6.35 -4.33 7.44
N VAL A 243 -6.24 -3.19 6.77
CA VAL A 243 -7.38 -2.43 6.28
C VAL A 243 -8.17 -3.24 5.27
N ALA A 244 -7.47 -3.87 4.32
CA ALA A 244 -8.10 -4.74 3.33
C ALA A 244 -8.75 -5.97 3.96
N GLN A 245 -8.12 -6.54 5.00
CA GLN A 245 -8.65 -7.66 5.77
C GLN A 245 -9.94 -7.30 6.53
N ASN A 246 -9.99 -6.09 7.10
CA ASN A 246 -11.08 -5.64 7.96
C ASN A 246 -12.24 -4.96 7.21
N GLY A 247 -12.05 -4.59 5.95
CA GLY A 247 -13.15 -4.03 5.14
C GLY A 247 -13.23 -2.50 5.13
N TYR A 248 -12.17 -1.77 5.49
CA TYR A 248 -12.24 -0.31 5.62
C TYR A 248 -11.87 0.43 4.32
N ALA A 249 -12.82 0.59 3.41
CA ALA A 249 -12.58 1.21 2.09
C ALA A 249 -11.98 2.62 2.18
N ALA A 250 -12.54 3.51 3.00
CA ALA A 250 -12.00 4.87 3.18
C ALA A 250 -10.55 4.91 3.71
N CYS A 251 -10.13 3.88 4.46
CA CYS A 251 -8.74 3.77 4.90
C CYS A 251 -7.81 3.29 3.77
N ILE A 252 -8.32 2.58 2.76
CA ILE A 252 -7.55 2.18 1.57
C ILE A 252 -7.19 3.42 0.78
N ASP A 253 -8.19 4.24 0.46
CA ASP A 253 -8.00 5.47 -0.30
C ASP A 253 -6.98 6.38 0.41
N ALA A 254 -7.19 6.64 1.69
CA ALA A 254 -6.28 7.47 2.50
C ALA A 254 -4.83 6.94 2.55
N LEU A 255 -4.63 5.61 2.56
CA LEU A 255 -3.29 5.02 2.57
C LEU A 255 -2.64 5.03 1.18
N ILE A 256 -3.40 4.77 0.12
CA ILE A 256 -2.86 4.76 -1.25
C ILE A 256 -2.52 6.19 -1.70
N ASP A 257 -3.35 7.18 -1.35
CA ASP A 257 -3.06 8.60 -1.55
C ASP A 257 -1.79 9.07 -0.82
N ALA A 258 -1.40 8.34 0.23
CA ALA A 258 -0.16 8.56 0.97
C ALA A 258 1.07 7.85 0.36
N GLY A 259 0.88 7.09 -0.72
CA GLY A 259 1.92 6.28 -1.36
C GLY A 259 2.04 4.86 -0.84
N ALA A 260 1.01 4.28 -0.23
CA ALA A 260 0.97 2.85 0.03
C ALA A 260 0.91 2.06 -1.29
N MET A 261 1.75 1.04 -1.42
CA MET A 261 1.87 0.23 -2.63
C MET A 261 0.79 -0.86 -2.65
N CYS A 262 -0.20 -0.73 -3.54
CA CYS A 262 -1.35 -1.64 -3.66
C CYS A 262 -0.95 -3.11 -3.91
N ASN A 263 0.16 -3.36 -4.60
CA ASN A 263 0.65 -4.69 -4.97
C ASN A 263 1.78 -5.21 -4.05
N LYS A 264 2.13 -4.50 -2.97
CA LYS A 264 3.25 -4.89 -2.12
C LYS A 264 2.94 -6.15 -1.34
N GLN A 265 3.84 -7.12 -1.46
CA GLN A 265 3.74 -8.37 -0.73
C GLN A 265 4.26 -8.23 0.70
N ASN A 266 3.50 -8.78 1.65
CA ASN A 266 3.95 -8.91 3.02
C ASN A 266 4.94 -10.09 3.17
N THR A 267 5.34 -10.43 4.39
CA THR A 267 6.34 -11.49 4.59
C THR A 267 5.89 -12.90 4.17
N TYR A 268 4.58 -13.14 4.03
CA TYR A 268 4.00 -14.38 3.50
C TYR A 268 3.87 -14.37 1.97
N GLY A 269 4.23 -13.27 1.32
CA GLY A 269 3.95 -13.07 -0.11
C GLY A 269 2.53 -12.58 -0.39
N ASP A 270 1.69 -12.40 0.63
CA ASP A 270 0.31 -11.96 0.41
C ASP A 270 0.29 -10.48 0.02
N THR A 271 -0.47 -10.13 -1.01
CA THR A 271 -0.85 -8.73 -1.33
C THR A 271 -2.07 -8.31 -0.49
N PRO A 272 -2.41 -7.01 -0.42
CA PRO A 272 -3.68 -6.57 0.18
C PRO A 272 -4.90 -7.28 -0.40
N LEU A 273 -4.87 -7.62 -1.69
CA LEU A 273 -5.92 -8.38 -2.36
C LEU A 273 -6.07 -9.81 -1.80
N HIS A 274 -4.96 -10.49 -1.45
CA HIS A 274 -5.02 -11.78 -0.75
C HIS A 274 -5.69 -11.66 0.63
N ALA A 275 -5.41 -10.57 1.35
CA ALA A 275 -6.00 -10.32 2.66
C ALA A 275 -7.51 -10.07 2.57
N ALA A 276 -7.96 -9.28 1.59
CA ALA A 276 -9.37 -9.05 1.29
C ALA A 276 -10.09 -10.35 0.89
N ALA A 277 -9.47 -11.14 0.00
CA ALA A 277 -9.96 -12.44 -0.45
C ALA A 277 -10.13 -13.44 0.71
N LYS A 278 -9.14 -13.50 1.61
CA LYS A 278 -9.16 -14.35 2.80
C LYS A 278 -10.31 -14.01 3.76
N SER A 279 -10.69 -12.73 3.85
CA SER A 279 -11.73 -12.22 4.75
C SER A 279 -13.11 -12.07 4.12
N ASN A 280 -13.30 -12.47 2.86
CA ASN A 280 -14.57 -12.29 2.12
C ASN A 280 -14.98 -10.83 1.87
N GLN A 281 -14.01 -9.92 1.73
CA GLN A 281 -14.29 -8.48 1.59
C GLN A 281 -14.52 -8.10 0.12
N ALA A 282 -15.70 -8.43 -0.43
CA ALA A 282 -16.04 -8.20 -1.83
C ALA A 282 -15.92 -6.72 -2.27
N ASN A 283 -16.39 -5.78 -1.45
CA ASN A 283 -16.31 -4.35 -1.76
C ASN A 283 -14.85 -3.88 -1.85
N ILE A 284 -14.00 -4.35 -0.95
CA ILE A 284 -12.57 -4.03 -0.95
C ILE A 284 -11.86 -4.60 -2.17
N ILE A 285 -12.21 -5.82 -2.58
CA ILE A 285 -11.66 -6.44 -3.79
C ILE A 285 -11.98 -5.55 -5.00
N ARG A 286 -13.22 -5.04 -5.11
CA ARG A 286 -13.59 -4.10 -6.19
C ARG A 286 -12.82 -2.79 -6.09
N THR A 287 -12.77 -2.17 -4.92
CA THR A 287 -12.01 -0.93 -4.70
C THR A 287 -10.55 -1.08 -5.11
N LEU A 288 -9.86 -2.13 -4.64
CA LEU A 288 -8.45 -2.34 -4.96
C LEU A 288 -8.20 -2.56 -6.46
N VAL A 289 -9.04 -3.33 -7.14
CA VAL A 289 -8.81 -3.69 -8.55
C VAL A 289 -9.30 -2.59 -9.49
N VAL A 290 -10.49 -2.04 -9.27
CA VAL A 290 -11.14 -1.10 -10.19
C VAL A 290 -10.66 0.34 -9.98
N GLN A 291 -10.36 0.74 -8.74
CA GLN A 291 -9.99 2.13 -8.44
C GLN A 291 -8.49 2.32 -8.27
N HIS A 292 -7.75 1.25 -7.95
CA HIS A 292 -6.33 1.32 -7.58
C HIS A 292 -5.44 0.32 -8.36
N ASP A 293 -5.95 -0.22 -9.48
CA ASP A 293 -5.25 -1.11 -10.43
C ASP A 293 -4.45 -2.26 -9.77
N ALA A 294 -5.02 -2.88 -8.73
CA ALA A 294 -4.41 -4.03 -8.08
C ALA A 294 -4.37 -5.24 -9.03
N ILE A 295 -3.22 -5.90 -9.11
CA ILE A 295 -3.03 -7.06 -9.98
C ILE A 295 -3.71 -8.28 -9.35
N LEU A 296 -4.62 -8.91 -10.11
CA LEU A 296 -5.48 -10.00 -9.65
C LEU A 296 -4.72 -11.28 -9.30
N ASP A 297 -3.72 -11.64 -10.10
CA ASP A 297 -3.16 -12.99 -10.12
C ASP A 297 -1.74 -13.11 -9.57
N ILE A 298 -1.31 -12.15 -8.74
CA ILE A 298 -0.05 -12.25 -8.01
C ILE A 298 -0.09 -13.50 -7.12
N LYS A 299 0.98 -14.31 -7.17
CA LYS A 299 1.15 -15.47 -6.29
C LYS A 299 1.90 -15.11 -5.02
N ASN A 300 1.40 -15.57 -3.87
CA ASN A 300 2.12 -15.50 -2.60
C ASN A 300 3.23 -16.57 -2.51
N LYS A 301 3.92 -16.67 -1.36
CA LYS A 301 5.01 -17.67 -1.15
C LYS A 301 4.52 -19.12 -1.12
N TYR A 302 3.21 -19.34 -1.12
CA TYR A 302 2.59 -20.65 -1.22
C TYR A 302 2.04 -20.92 -2.63
N ASP A 303 2.50 -20.16 -3.63
CA ASP A 303 2.01 -20.21 -5.02
C ASP A 303 0.51 -19.96 -5.16
N GLN A 304 -0.14 -19.35 -4.16
CA GLN A 304 -1.58 -19.10 -4.19
C GLN A 304 -1.84 -17.70 -4.73
N THR A 305 -2.79 -17.58 -5.66
CA THR A 305 -3.41 -16.29 -6.05
C THR A 305 -4.50 -15.91 -5.03
N PRO A 306 -5.00 -14.67 -5.03
CA PRO A 306 -6.17 -14.27 -4.25
C PRO A 306 -7.38 -15.19 -4.47
N LEU A 307 -7.62 -15.66 -5.69
CA LEU A 307 -8.69 -16.61 -6.00
C LEU A 307 -8.48 -17.95 -5.29
N HIS A 308 -7.27 -18.50 -5.33
CA HIS A 308 -6.91 -19.71 -4.59
C HIS A 308 -7.15 -19.57 -3.08
N VAL A 309 -6.79 -18.40 -2.51
CA VAL A 309 -7.02 -18.09 -1.10
C VAL A 309 -8.52 -18.00 -0.79
N ALA A 310 -9.32 -17.37 -1.65
CA ALA A 310 -10.76 -17.25 -1.48
C ALA A 310 -11.45 -18.62 -1.52
N ILE A 311 -11.10 -19.46 -2.51
CA ILE A 311 -11.62 -20.83 -2.65
C ILE A 311 -11.25 -21.65 -1.41
N ARG A 312 -9.97 -21.74 -1.06
CA ARG A 312 -9.51 -22.53 0.09
C ARG A 312 -10.22 -22.20 1.40
N ASN A 313 -10.53 -20.92 1.63
CA ASN A 313 -11.21 -20.47 2.85
C ASN A 313 -12.75 -20.42 2.71
N TYR A 314 -13.29 -20.85 1.57
CA TYR A 314 -14.72 -20.84 1.23
C TYR A 314 -15.34 -19.46 1.41
N LYS A 315 -14.80 -18.47 0.69
CA LYS A 315 -15.24 -17.07 0.72
C LYS A 315 -16.02 -16.74 -0.55
N LEU A 316 -17.31 -17.09 -0.56
CA LEU A 316 -18.16 -17.05 -1.76
C LEU A 316 -18.24 -15.68 -2.42
N ASP A 317 -18.38 -14.60 -1.65
CA ASP A 317 -18.53 -13.25 -2.24
C ASP A 317 -17.21 -12.76 -2.83
N ALA A 318 -16.09 -13.10 -2.17
CA ALA A 318 -14.77 -12.89 -2.74
C ALA A 318 -14.54 -13.70 -4.01
N ILE A 319 -14.92 -14.99 -4.04
CA ILE A 319 -14.83 -15.85 -5.24
C ILE A 319 -15.63 -15.23 -6.38
N LYS A 320 -16.92 -14.93 -6.16
CA LYS A 320 -17.80 -14.31 -7.17
C LYS A 320 -17.21 -13.01 -7.70
N THR A 321 -16.72 -12.15 -6.81
CA THR A 321 -16.16 -10.85 -7.18
C THR A 321 -14.86 -10.98 -7.97
N LEU A 322 -13.94 -11.85 -7.54
CA LEU A 322 -12.68 -12.10 -8.25
C LEU A 322 -12.92 -12.68 -9.65
N LEU A 323 -13.87 -13.63 -9.78
CA LEU A 323 -14.26 -14.17 -11.08
C LEU A 323 -14.87 -13.08 -11.97
N GLN A 324 -15.78 -12.26 -11.44
CA GLN A 324 -16.36 -11.13 -12.18
C GLN A 324 -15.32 -10.11 -12.64
N LEU A 325 -14.22 -9.96 -11.90
CA LEU A 325 -13.12 -9.07 -12.25
C LEU A 325 -12.10 -9.71 -13.20
N GLY A 326 -12.26 -10.99 -13.57
CA GLY A 326 -11.39 -11.64 -14.54
C GLY A 326 -10.21 -12.43 -13.96
N ALA A 327 -10.27 -12.86 -12.69
CA ALA A 327 -9.21 -13.69 -12.12
C ALA A 327 -9.05 -15.02 -12.86
N ASP A 328 -7.81 -15.41 -13.18
CA ASP A 328 -7.52 -16.62 -13.94
C ASP A 328 -7.78 -17.89 -13.10
N ILE A 329 -8.69 -18.73 -13.61
CA ILE A 329 -9.11 -19.99 -12.98
C ILE A 329 -8.17 -21.17 -13.27
N HIS A 330 -7.30 -21.04 -14.28
CA HIS A 330 -6.40 -22.08 -14.77
C HIS A 330 -5.01 -22.04 -14.14
N LEU A 331 -4.65 -20.92 -13.50
CA LEU A 331 -3.40 -20.83 -12.75
C LEU A 331 -3.33 -21.92 -11.70
N LYS A 332 -2.22 -22.63 -11.67
CA LYS A 332 -1.96 -23.61 -10.61
C LYS A 332 -1.52 -22.91 -9.33
N GLY A 333 -2.14 -23.27 -8.21
CA GLY A 333 -1.70 -22.89 -6.88
C GLY A 333 -1.48 -24.09 -5.97
N THR A 334 -0.80 -23.88 -4.84
CA THR A 334 -0.48 -24.97 -3.92
C THR A 334 -1.26 -24.89 -2.62
N VAL A 335 -1.69 -26.04 -2.10
CA VAL A 335 -2.49 -26.15 -0.87
C VAL A 335 -1.92 -27.27 -0.02
N HIS A 336 -1.75 -27.02 1.27
CA HIS A 336 -1.22 -28.01 2.21
C HIS A 336 -2.38 -28.65 2.99
N ILE A 337 -2.60 -29.95 2.78
CA ILE A 337 -3.67 -30.71 3.42
C ILE A 337 -3.07 -31.94 4.10
N LYS A 338 -3.25 -32.05 5.42
CA LYS A 338 -2.73 -33.16 6.24
C LYS A 338 -1.23 -33.41 6.02
N GLY A 339 -0.43 -32.35 5.92
CA GLY A 339 1.02 -32.43 5.71
C GLY A 339 1.47 -32.80 4.29
N LYS A 340 0.55 -33.01 3.34
CA LYS A 340 0.87 -33.20 1.92
C LYS A 340 0.64 -31.91 1.14
N LYS A 341 1.60 -31.56 0.29
CA LYS A 341 1.48 -30.47 -0.69
C LYS A 341 0.66 -30.98 -1.87
N TRP A 342 -0.41 -30.29 -2.19
CA TRP A 342 -1.23 -30.48 -3.38
C TRP A 342 -1.06 -29.27 -4.27
N GLU A 343 -0.94 -29.49 -5.57
CA GLU A 343 -0.91 -28.43 -6.57
C GLU A 343 -2.11 -28.63 -7.49
N GLY A 344 -2.80 -27.55 -7.82
CA GLY A 344 -3.88 -27.61 -8.78
C GLY A 344 -4.47 -26.25 -9.12
N ASP A 345 -5.30 -26.23 -10.15
CA ASP A 345 -6.07 -25.07 -10.56
C ASP A 345 -7.25 -24.77 -9.60
N ALA A 346 -8.05 -23.74 -9.90
CA ALA A 346 -9.20 -23.36 -9.09
C ALA A 346 -10.19 -24.51 -8.88
N PHE A 347 -10.45 -25.33 -9.91
CA PHE A 347 -11.37 -26.47 -9.84
C PHE A 347 -10.82 -27.58 -8.95
N GLN A 348 -9.55 -27.93 -9.14
CA GLN A 348 -8.87 -28.96 -8.36
C GLN A 348 -8.78 -28.56 -6.89
N ILE A 349 -8.51 -27.29 -6.60
CA ILE A 349 -8.48 -26.78 -5.23
C ILE A 349 -9.89 -26.76 -4.61
N ALA A 350 -10.91 -26.38 -5.37
CA ALA A 350 -12.30 -26.48 -4.91
C ALA A 350 -12.71 -27.92 -4.60
N ALA A 351 -12.22 -28.91 -5.35
CA ALA A 351 -12.52 -30.33 -5.12
C ALA A 351 -11.92 -30.87 -3.80
N LEU A 352 -10.92 -30.18 -3.22
CA LEU A 352 -10.27 -30.57 -1.97
C LEU A 352 -11.07 -30.19 -0.71
N HIS A 353 -12.18 -29.45 -0.81
CA HIS A 353 -13.01 -29.13 0.34
C HIS A 353 -13.59 -30.39 1.00
N LYS A 354 -13.50 -30.47 2.34
CA LYS A 354 -14.05 -31.61 3.10
C LYS A 354 -15.58 -31.70 3.00
N ILE A 355 -16.24 -30.55 2.97
CA ILE A 355 -17.70 -30.43 2.99
C ILE A 355 -18.22 -30.55 1.55
N ARG A 356 -19.17 -31.47 1.32
CA ARG A 356 -19.73 -31.73 -0.01
C ARG A 356 -20.44 -30.51 -0.60
N THR A 357 -21.20 -29.77 0.21
CA THR A 357 -21.90 -28.55 -0.27
C THR A 357 -20.93 -27.49 -0.77
N GLN A 358 -19.82 -27.25 -0.03
CA GLN A 358 -18.78 -26.31 -0.44
C GLN A 358 -18.12 -26.70 -1.77
N ARG A 359 -17.83 -28.00 -1.97
CA ARG A 359 -17.29 -28.51 -3.24
C ARG A 359 -18.23 -28.24 -4.40
N ILE A 360 -19.50 -28.60 -4.24
CA ILE A 360 -20.51 -28.44 -5.28
C ILE A 360 -20.67 -26.95 -5.61
N GLU A 361 -20.83 -26.09 -4.61
CA GLU A 361 -21.08 -24.66 -4.84
C GLU A 361 -19.89 -23.93 -5.46
N CYS A 362 -18.65 -24.20 -5.00
CA CYS A 362 -17.47 -23.64 -5.65
C CYS A 362 -17.33 -24.17 -7.09
N ALA A 363 -17.56 -25.46 -7.32
CA ALA A 363 -17.48 -26.05 -8.65
C ALA A 363 -18.58 -25.51 -9.59
N THR A 364 -19.81 -25.31 -9.11
CA THR A 364 -20.89 -24.73 -9.93
C THR A 364 -20.61 -23.27 -10.26
N LEU A 365 -20.05 -22.49 -9.33
CA LEU A 365 -19.64 -21.11 -9.61
C LEU A 365 -18.52 -21.04 -10.64
N LEU A 366 -17.47 -21.85 -10.47
CA LEU A 366 -16.36 -21.93 -11.44
C LEU A 366 -16.83 -22.44 -12.79
N GLN A 367 -17.72 -23.44 -12.82
CA GLN A 367 -18.29 -23.97 -14.06
C GLN A 367 -19.19 -22.94 -14.73
N ALA A 368 -20.06 -22.24 -13.99
CA ALA A 368 -20.92 -21.19 -14.56
C ALA A 368 -20.08 -20.05 -15.13
N TYR A 369 -18.99 -19.68 -14.44
CA TYR A 369 -18.04 -18.71 -14.94
C TYR A 369 -17.32 -19.22 -16.19
N ALA A 370 -16.78 -20.44 -16.18
CA ALA A 370 -16.10 -21.04 -17.32
C ALA A 370 -17.02 -21.25 -18.53
N SER A 371 -18.28 -21.64 -18.30
CA SER A 371 -19.28 -21.79 -19.35
C SER A 371 -19.70 -20.45 -19.93
N LYS A 372 -19.95 -19.44 -19.08
CA LYS A 372 -20.20 -18.07 -19.55
C LYS A 372 -18.97 -17.52 -20.28
N HIS A 373 -17.77 -17.82 -19.81
CA HIS A 373 -16.50 -17.45 -20.45
C HIS A 373 -16.35 -18.13 -21.81
N ALA A 374 -16.61 -19.44 -21.91
CA ALA A 374 -16.54 -20.19 -23.17
C ALA A 374 -17.61 -19.74 -24.18
N GLU A 375 -18.83 -19.47 -23.74
CA GLU A 375 -19.92 -18.96 -24.59
C GLU A 375 -19.63 -17.52 -25.06
N LEU A 376 -19.12 -16.67 -24.17
CA LEU A 376 -18.75 -15.29 -24.50
C LEU A 376 -17.54 -15.24 -25.44
N VAL A 377 -16.51 -16.05 -25.18
CA VAL A 377 -15.32 -16.17 -26.05
C VAL A 377 -15.69 -16.80 -27.39
N GLY A 378 -16.56 -17.81 -27.42
CA GLY A 378 -17.06 -18.39 -28.67
C GLY A 378 -17.88 -17.40 -29.48
N SER A 379 -18.83 -16.72 -28.85
CA SER A 379 -19.64 -15.67 -29.49
C SER A 379 -18.77 -14.50 -29.97
N LEU A 380 -17.79 -14.08 -29.16
CA LEU A 380 -16.83 -13.03 -29.54
C LEU A 380 -15.96 -13.49 -30.72
N GLN A 381 -15.49 -14.73 -30.71
CA GLN A 381 -14.70 -15.28 -31.82
C GLN A 381 -15.52 -15.31 -33.12
N ASP A 382 -16.77 -15.74 -33.06
CA ASP A 382 -17.65 -15.77 -34.23
C ASP A 382 -17.96 -14.35 -34.74
N CYS A 383 -18.20 -13.39 -33.84
CA CYS A 383 -18.40 -11.99 -34.22
C CYS A 383 -17.14 -11.36 -34.81
N ILE A 384 -15.96 -11.58 -34.23
CA ILE A 384 -14.68 -11.10 -34.78
C ILE A 384 -14.45 -11.72 -36.16
N LYS A 385 -14.63 -13.04 -36.30
CA LYS A 385 -14.48 -13.73 -37.57
C LYS A 385 -15.39 -13.17 -38.66
N ASN A 386 -16.62 -12.79 -38.31
CA ASN A 386 -17.60 -12.23 -39.23
C ASN A 386 -17.51 -10.69 -39.38
N GLY A 387 -16.63 -10.02 -38.64
CA GLY A 387 -16.48 -8.56 -38.67
C GLY A 387 -17.65 -7.80 -38.04
N ASP A 388 -18.41 -8.41 -37.13
CA ASP A 388 -19.59 -7.79 -36.52
C ASP A 388 -19.23 -6.81 -35.39
N ILE A 389 -19.01 -5.55 -35.77
CA ILE A 389 -18.62 -4.45 -34.88
C ILE A 389 -19.71 -4.16 -33.83
N SER A 390 -20.98 -4.35 -34.18
CA SER A 390 -22.13 -3.98 -33.34
C SER A 390 -22.17 -4.75 -32.02
N PHE A 391 -21.79 -6.04 -32.07
CA PHE A 391 -21.69 -6.91 -30.90
C PHE A 391 -20.48 -6.56 -30.03
N ILE A 392 -19.36 -6.20 -30.65
CA ILE A 392 -18.13 -5.76 -29.95
C ILE A 392 -18.38 -4.47 -29.17
N GLU A 393 -19.03 -3.47 -29.80
CA GLU A 393 -19.43 -2.24 -29.10
C GLU A 393 -20.37 -2.53 -27.94
N LYS A 394 -21.31 -3.47 -28.11
CA LYS A 394 -22.25 -3.86 -27.04
C LYS A 394 -21.53 -4.51 -25.87
N LEU A 395 -20.53 -5.36 -26.13
CA LEU A 395 -19.69 -5.98 -25.10
C LEU A 395 -18.76 -4.99 -24.41
N GLN A 396 -18.28 -3.97 -25.13
CA GLN A 396 -17.49 -2.88 -24.55
C GLN A 396 -18.34 -2.00 -23.61
N ARG A 397 -19.59 -1.69 -23.99
CA ARG A 397 -20.53 -0.93 -23.14
C ARG A 397 -20.91 -1.65 -21.84
N THR A 398 -20.80 -2.97 -21.78
CA THR A 398 -21.09 -3.76 -20.56
C THR A 398 -19.88 -3.89 -19.63
N GLY A 399 -18.71 -3.32 -19.99
CA GLY A 399 -17.51 -3.31 -19.15
C GLY A 399 -16.79 -4.65 -19.07
N VAL A 400 -16.99 -5.54 -20.04
CA VAL A 400 -16.22 -6.78 -20.16
C VAL A 400 -14.83 -6.46 -20.72
N THR A 401 -13.78 -6.94 -20.06
CA THR A 401 -12.39 -6.83 -20.54
C THR A 401 -12.21 -7.64 -21.83
N LEU A 402 -11.80 -7.00 -22.92
CA LEU A 402 -11.61 -7.65 -24.24
C LEU A 402 -10.25 -8.35 -24.41
N GLU A 403 -9.38 -8.26 -23.41
CA GLU A 403 -8.06 -8.89 -23.40
C GLU A 403 -8.12 -10.38 -23.02
N MET A 404 -9.31 -10.96 -22.90
CA MET A 404 -9.49 -12.36 -22.55
C MET A 404 -8.91 -13.29 -23.63
N PRO A 405 -7.99 -14.19 -23.28
CA PRO A 405 -7.47 -15.16 -24.23
C PRO A 405 -8.45 -16.33 -24.43
N ASN A 406 -8.50 -16.86 -25.65
CA ASN A 406 -9.22 -18.09 -25.97
C ASN A 406 -8.45 -19.35 -25.51
N SER A 407 -8.95 -20.54 -25.86
CA SER A 407 -8.27 -21.82 -25.56
C SER A 407 -6.86 -21.93 -26.14
N ASN A 408 -6.56 -21.17 -27.19
CA ASN A 408 -5.25 -21.09 -27.86
C ASN A 408 -4.42 -19.91 -27.36
N GLY A 409 -4.85 -19.26 -26.27
CA GLY A 409 -4.11 -18.18 -25.61
C GLY A 409 -4.21 -16.83 -26.34
N ASP A 410 -4.98 -16.77 -27.42
CA ASP A 410 -5.11 -15.62 -28.30
C ASP A 410 -6.22 -14.68 -27.82
N THR A 411 -5.93 -13.39 -27.72
CA THR A 411 -6.91 -12.35 -27.35
C THR A 411 -7.78 -11.93 -28.54
N ALA A 412 -8.80 -11.09 -28.30
CA ALA A 412 -9.62 -10.51 -29.37
C ALA A 412 -8.78 -9.84 -30.46
N LEU A 413 -7.71 -9.15 -30.07
CA LEU A 413 -6.80 -8.47 -31.00
C LEU A 413 -5.99 -9.46 -31.84
N HIS A 414 -5.56 -10.59 -31.27
CA HIS A 414 -4.90 -11.67 -32.02
C HIS A 414 -5.85 -12.30 -33.05
N LEU A 415 -7.11 -12.53 -32.67
CA LEU A 415 -8.12 -13.09 -33.57
C LEU A 415 -8.47 -12.12 -34.69
N ALA A 416 -8.63 -10.83 -34.40
CA ALA A 416 -8.88 -9.82 -35.42
C ALA A 416 -7.71 -9.72 -36.41
N ALA A 417 -6.47 -9.79 -35.90
CA ALA A 417 -5.26 -9.85 -36.71
C ALA A 417 -5.16 -11.12 -37.57
N GLN A 418 -5.57 -12.28 -37.04
CA GLN A 418 -5.62 -13.56 -37.76
C GLN A 418 -6.56 -13.50 -38.97
N TYR A 419 -7.77 -12.95 -38.77
CA TYR A 419 -8.80 -12.89 -39.79
C TYR A 419 -8.71 -11.66 -40.70
N GLY A 420 -7.77 -10.75 -40.44
CA GLY A 420 -7.59 -9.52 -41.24
C GLY A 420 -8.70 -8.49 -41.03
N GLN A 421 -9.35 -8.51 -39.88
CA GLN A 421 -10.55 -7.71 -39.59
C GLN A 421 -10.17 -6.30 -39.12
N VAL A 422 -9.87 -5.44 -40.08
CA VAL A 422 -9.34 -4.08 -39.86
C VAL A 422 -10.29 -3.22 -39.03
N ASP A 423 -11.58 -3.23 -39.36
CA ASP A 423 -12.59 -2.43 -38.68
C ASP A 423 -12.73 -2.83 -37.20
N VAL A 424 -12.55 -4.13 -36.91
CA VAL A 424 -12.54 -4.65 -35.54
C VAL A 424 -11.30 -4.14 -34.79
N ILE A 425 -10.12 -4.17 -35.40
CA ILE A 425 -8.89 -3.65 -34.78
C ILE A 425 -9.05 -2.15 -34.46
N GLU A 426 -9.62 -1.39 -35.39
CA GLU A 426 -9.89 0.04 -35.19
C GLU A 426 -10.94 0.29 -34.09
N ALA A 427 -12.03 -0.47 -34.06
CA ALA A 427 -13.05 -0.38 -33.02
C ALA A 427 -12.50 -0.74 -31.62
N LEU A 428 -11.62 -1.74 -31.54
CA LEU A 428 -10.93 -2.12 -30.31
C LEU A 428 -10.06 -0.94 -29.82
N TYR A 429 -9.29 -0.30 -30.71
CA TYR A 429 -8.39 0.80 -30.36
C TYR A 429 -9.14 2.10 -29.98
N ARG A 430 -10.12 2.54 -30.78
CA ARG A 430 -10.83 3.82 -30.59
C ARG A 430 -11.62 3.90 -29.28
N HIS A 431 -12.14 2.78 -28.79
CA HIS A 431 -13.02 2.74 -27.63
C HIS A 431 -12.35 2.28 -26.33
N ASN A 432 -11.08 1.84 -26.38
CA ASN A 432 -10.31 1.45 -25.21
C ASN A 432 -8.93 2.11 -25.22
N THR A 433 -8.80 3.21 -24.48
CA THR A 433 -7.60 4.07 -24.46
C THR A 433 -6.34 3.43 -23.87
N ASN A 434 -6.39 2.15 -23.48
CA ASN A 434 -5.27 1.46 -22.83
C ASN A 434 -5.01 0.04 -23.37
N ILE A 435 -5.51 -0.31 -24.56
CA ILE A 435 -5.18 -1.61 -25.18
C ILE A 435 -3.70 -1.67 -25.53
N ASP A 436 -3.03 -2.72 -25.06
CA ASP A 436 -1.66 -3.03 -25.45
C ASP A 436 -1.62 -3.69 -26.84
N MET A 437 -1.10 -2.98 -27.83
CA MET A 437 -0.93 -3.49 -29.20
C MET A 437 0.14 -4.58 -29.32
N ASN A 438 1.00 -4.69 -28.30
CA ASN A 438 2.07 -5.66 -28.19
C ASN A 438 1.74 -6.80 -27.22
N ILE A 439 0.45 -6.96 -26.89
CA ILE A 439 -0.03 -8.04 -26.03
C ILE A 439 0.46 -9.40 -26.52
N ARG A 440 0.97 -10.23 -25.61
CA ARG A 440 1.55 -11.53 -25.93
C ARG A 440 0.58 -12.65 -25.59
N ASN A 441 0.32 -13.56 -26.53
CA ASN A 441 -0.48 -14.75 -26.28
C ASN A 441 0.20 -15.72 -25.29
N LEU A 442 -0.60 -16.60 -24.66
CA LEU A 442 -0.13 -17.43 -23.55
C LEU A 442 0.83 -18.57 -23.94
N TYR A 443 0.77 -19.06 -25.19
CA TYR A 443 1.48 -20.29 -25.57
C TYR A 443 2.88 -20.07 -26.13
N ASN A 444 3.04 -19.09 -27.03
CA ASN A 444 4.33 -18.83 -27.69
C ASN A 444 4.76 -17.37 -27.60
N SER A 445 4.08 -16.57 -26.76
CA SER A 445 4.38 -15.16 -26.54
C SER A 445 4.40 -14.34 -27.83
N ARG A 446 3.57 -14.72 -28.81
CA ARG A 446 3.37 -13.99 -30.06
C ARG A 446 2.47 -12.79 -29.84
N THR A 447 2.70 -11.75 -30.62
CA THR A 447 1.88 -10.54 -30.64
C THR A 447 0.84 -10.59 -31.77
N PRO A 448 -0.18 -9.71 -31.79
CA PRO A 448 -1.11 -9.62 -32.91
C PRO A 448 -0.40 -9.44 -34.25
N LEU A 449 0.70 -8.68 -34.28
CA LEU A 449 1.52 -8.49 -35.49
C LEU A 449 2.17 -9.80 -35.98
N HIS A 450 2.62 -10.68 -35.08
CA HIS A 450 3.11 -12.01 -35.45
C HIS A 450 2.02 -12.84 -36.13
N VAL A 451 0.80 -12.77 -35.59
CA VAL A 451 -0.34 -13.53 -36.10
C VAL A 451 -0.74 -12.99 -37.48
N ALA A 452 -0.89 -11.67 -37.64
CA ALA A 452 -1.19 -11.06 -38.94
C ALA A 452 -0.13 -11.43 -40.01
N ALA A 453 1.15 -11.41 -39.64
CA ALA A 453 2.25 -11.78 -40.53
C ALA A 453 2.24 -13.26 -40.93
N GLN A 454 1.94 -14.16 -39.98
CA GLN A 454 1.83 -15.60 -40.25
C GLN A 454 0.69 -15.94 -41.22
N TYR A 455 -0.46 -15.27 -41.07
CA TYR A 455 -1.66 -15.51 -41.87
C TYR A 455 -1.72 -14.67 -43.15
N GLY A 456 -0.76 -13.79 -43.39
CA GLY A 456 -0.66 -13.04 -44.64
C GLY A 456 -1.65 -11.88 -44.74
N GLN A 457 -1.93 -11.18 -43.64
CA GLN A 457 -2.93 -10.11 -43.57
C GLN A 457 -2.29 -8.71 -43.67
N PRO A 458 -2.07 -8.14 -44.88
CA PRO A 458 -1.33 -6.89 -45.05
C PRO A 458 -2.03 -5.68 -44.43
N ASP A 459 -3.36 -5.57 -44.53
CA ASP A 459 -4.09 -4.41 -44.03
C ASP A 459 -4.12 -4.38 -42.49
N ALA A 460 -4.26 -5.55 -41.85
CA ALA A 460 -4.12 -5.68 -40.40
C ALA A 460 -2.71 -5.31 -39.92
N ILE A 461 -1.66 -5.72 -40.66
CA ILE A 461 -0.27 -5.31 -40.37
C ILE A 461 -0.15 -3.78 -40.39
N ARG A 462 -0.66 -3.12 -41.45
CA ARG A 462 -0.56 -1.66 -41.58
C ARG A 462 -1.24 -0.93 -40.41
N ILE A 463 -2.46 -1.33 -40.05
CA ILE A 463 -3.21 -0.72 -38.94
C ILE A 463 -2.56 -0.99 -37.59
N LEU A 464 -2.12 -2.22 -37.31
CA LEU A 464 -1.44 -2.54 -36.04
C LEU A 464 -0.18 -1.70 -35.86
N LEU A 465 0.61 -1.52 -36.93
CA LEU A 465 1.81 -0.68 -36.91
C LEU A 465 1.49 0.81 -36.76
N GLN A 466 0.42 1.29 -37.39
CA GLN A 466 -0.05 2.67 -37.23
C GLN A 466 -0.41 3.00 -35.78
N TYR A 467 -0.95 2.03 -35.04
CA TYR A 467 -1.32 2.16 -33.63
C TYR A 467 -0.21 1.78 -32.63
N GLY A 468 1.03 1.60 -33.10
CA GLY A 468 2.20 1.44 -32.22
C GLY A 468 2.61 0.01 -31.91
N ALA A 469 2.19 -0.98 -32.70
CA ALA A 469 2.77 -2.33 -32.61
C ALA A 469 4.27 -2.33 -33.00
N GLU A 470 5.09 -2.99 -32.20
CA GLU A 470 6.53 -3.12 -32.41
C GLU A 470 6.83 -4.21 -33.46
N ARG A 471 7.77 -3.93 -34.34
CA ARG A 471 8.05 -4.72 -35.57
C ARG A 471 9.02 -5.88 -35.36
N ASP A 472 9.77 -5.86 -34.26
CA ASP A 472 10.95 -6.69 -34.03
C ASP A 472 10.87 -7.54 -32.75
N ILE A 473 9.73 -7.50 -32.06
CA ILE A 473 9.46 -8.39 -30.94
C ILE A 473 9.70 -9.84 -31.37
N GLN A 474 10.43 -10.59 -30.56
CA GLN A 474 10.68 -12.02 -30.77
C GLN A 474 9.75 -12.89 -29.92
N ASP A 475 9.25 -13.97 -30.53
CA ASP A 475 8.50 -15.04 -29.84
C ASP A 475 9.41 -15.88 -28.93
N ASN A 476 8.85 -16.51 -27.91
CA ASN A 476 9.65 -17.28 -26.94
C ASN A 476 9.99 -18.70 -27.42
N TYR A 477 9.39 -19.13 -28.54
CA TYR A 477 9.49 -20.49 -29.04
C TYR A 477 10.75 -20.68 -29.90
N ALA A 478 10.91 -19.84 -30.92
CA ALA A 478 12.04 -19.91 -31.84
C ALA A 478 12.81 -18.58 -31.91
N GLY A 479 12.38 -17.54 -31.21
CA GLY A 479 12.95 -16.20 -31.36
C GLY A 479 12.52 -15.54 -32.66
N PHE A 480 11.36 -15.93 -33.21
CA PHE A 480 10.90 -15.41 -34.49
C PHE A 480 10.25 -14.04 -34.31
N THR A 481 10.62 -13.10 -35.19
CA THR A 481 9.90 -11.83 -35.40
C THR A 481 8.70 -12.04 -36.33
N PRO A 482 7.78 -11.06 -36.46
CA PRO A 482 6.69 -11.14 -37.44
C PRO A 482 7.20 -11.42 -38.87
N LEU A 483 8.32 -10.81 -39.26
CA LEU A 483 8.92 -11.02 -40.58
C LEU A 483 9.46 -12.44 -40.79
N HIS A 484 10.02 -13.08 -39.75
CA HIS A 484 10.40 -14.50 -39.81
C HIS A 484 9.19 -15.39 -40.09
N LEU A 485 8.05 -15.12 -39.44
CA LEU A 485 6.83 -15.91 -39.63
C LEU A 485 6.22 -15.72 -41.02
N ALA A 486 6.22 -14.49 -41.54
CA ALA A 486 5.77 -14.21 -42.91
C ALA A 486 6.65 -14.94 -43.93
N ALA A 487 7.98 -14.90 -43.76
CA ALA A 487 8.93 -15.60 -44.62
C ALA A 487 8.80 -17.13 -44.54
N LEU A 488 8.66 -17.69 -43.33
CA LEU A 488 8.47 -19.11 -43.10
C LEU A 488 7.19 -19.66 -43.73
N ARG A 489 6.14 -18.84 -43.84
CA ARG A 489 4.84 -19.21 -44.43
C ARG A 489 4.69 -18.80 -45.90
N GLY A 490 5.68 -18.14 -46.48
CA GLY A 490 5.62 -17.68 -47.88
C GLY A 490 4.63 -16.54 -48.12
N GLN A 491 4.36 -15.70 -47.12
CA GLN A 491 3.34 -14.65 -47.19
C GLN A 491 3.89 -13.38 -47.84
N VAL A 492 3.91 -13.34 -49.17
CA VAL A 492 4.47 -12.23 -49.98
C VAL A 492 3.89 -10.88 -49.58
N ALA A 493 2.56 -10.76 -49.48
CA ALA A 493 1.90 -9.49 -49.16
C ALA A 493 2.21 -8.99 -47.75
N ALA A 494 2.35 -9.89 -46.78
CA ALA A 494 2.74 -9.53 -45.41
C ALA A 494 4.20 -9.09 -45.32
N ILE A 495 5.11 -9.75 -46.06
CA ILE A 495 6.52 -9.32 -46.16
C ILE A 495 6.58 -7.92 -46.75
N GLN A 496 5.87 -7.67 -47.84
CA GLN A 496 5.82 -6.36 -48.48
C GLN A 496 5.33 -5.28 -47.49
N ALA A 497 4.23 -5.53 -46.78
CA ALA A 497 3.69 -4.58 -45.80
C ALA A 497 4.66 -4.33 -44.62
N LEU A 498 5.37 -5.35 -44.14
CA LEU A 498 6.35 -5.22 -43.07
C LEU A 498 7.63 -4.48 -43.53
N VAL A 499 8.10 -4.76 -44.76
CA VAL A 499 9.27 -4.10 -45.37
C VAL A 499 8.98 -2.64 -45.65
N GLU A 500 7.80 -2.31 -46.20
CA GLU A 500 7.36 -0.92 -46.40
C GLU A 500 7.26 -0.15 -45.08
N ALA A 501 6.98 -0.85 -43.99
CA ALA A 501 7.01 -0.30 -42.65
C ALA A 501 8.41 -0.36 -42.00
N GLU A 502 9.48 -0.56 -42.76
CA GLU A 502 10.87 -0.56 -42.29
C GLU A 502 11.14 -1.59 -41.17
N ALA A 503 10.46 -2.74 -41.19
CA ALA A 503 10.76 -3.82 -40.26
C ALA A 503 12.20 -4.34 -40.46
N PRO A 504 12.96 -4.61 -39.39
CA PRO A 504 14.35 -5.02 -39.52
C PRO A 504 14.47 -6.39 -40.19
N VAL A 505 15.08 -6.41 -41.38
CA VAL A 505 15.11 -7.58 -42.28
C VAL A 505 16.15 -8.65 -41.91
N ASN A 506 17.12 -8.29 -41.06
CA ASN A 506 18.28 -9.13 -40.73
C ASN A 506 18.32 -9.61 -39.27
N VAL A 507 17.20 -9.52 -38.53
CA VAL A 507 17.12 -10.07 -37.17
C VAL A 507 17.36 -11.58 -37.20
N GLN A 508 18.07 -12.11 -36.22
CA GLN A 508 18.33 -13.55 -36.11
C GLN A 508 17.43 -14.20 -35.07
N SER A 509 16.86 -15.34 -35.44
CA SER A 509 16.16 -16.23 -34.51
C SER A 509 17.11 -16.89 -33.49
N ASN A 510 16.56 -17.64 -32.52
CA ASN A 510 17.36 -18.39 -31.55
C ASN A 510 18.28 -19.45 -32.18
N GLN A 511 18.02 -19.82 -33.44
CA GLN A 511 18.84 -20.75 -34.22
C GLN A 511 19.84 -20.03 -35.13
N GLY A 512 19.94 -18.70 -35.05
CA GLY A 512 20.78 -17.88 -35.93
C GLY A 512 20.22 -17.66 -37.33
N LEU A 513 19.02 -18.19 -37.61
CA LEU A 513 18.38 -18.08 -38.93
C LEU A 513 17.77 -16.69 -39.14
N THR A 514 17.96 -16.13 -40.33
CA THR A 514 17.34 -14.87 -40.79
C THR A 514 16.00 -15.12 -41.52
N PRO A 515 15.13 -14.10 -41.69
CA PRO A 515 13.92 -14.24 -42.49
C PRO A 515 14.20 -14.70 -43.94
N LEU A 516 15.28 -14.22 -44.56
CA LEU A 516 15.69 -14.61 -45.91
C LEU A 516 16.01 -16.11 -45.98
N GLU A 517 16.75 -16.64 -45.01
CA GLU A 517 17.07 -18.07 -44.96
C GLU A 517 15.82 -18.95 -44.78
N LEU A 518 14.84 -18.49 -44.01
CA LEU A 518 13.55 -19.18 -43.88
C LEU A 518 12.77 -19.17 -45.21
N ALA A 519 12.77 -18.06 -45.95
CA ALA A 519 12.14 -17.98 -47.26
C ALA A 519 12.82 -18.91 -48.28
N ILE A 520 14.15 -18.99 -48.28
CA ILE A 520 14.93 -19.89 -49.15
C ILE A 520 14.65 -21.35 -48.79
N LYS A 521 14.68 -21.70 -47.50
CA LYS A 521 14.37 -23.06 -47.01
C LYS A 521 12.95 -23.50 -47.37
N GLY A 522 12.00 -22.56 -47.34
CA GLY A 522 10.62 -22.78 -47.79
C GLY A 522 10.42 -22.77 -49.31
N LYS A 523 11.47 -22.51 -50.10
CA LYS A 523 11.43 -22.35 -51.57
C LYS A 523 10.51 -21.23 -52.06
N TYR A 524 10.35 -20.17 -51.25
CA TYR A 524 9.51 -19.01 -51.57
C TYR A 524 10.30 -17.92 -52.31
N LEU A 525 10.49 -18.11 -53.62
CA LEU A 525 11.32 -17.22 -54.46
C LEU A 525 10.88 -15.75 -54.41
N ALA A 526 9.58 -15.48 -54.47
CA ALA A 526 9.04 -14.11 -54.42
C ALA A 526 9.36 -13.41 -53.09
N CYS A 527 9.24 -14.13 -51.97
CA CYS A 527 9.60 -13.63 -50.66
C CYS A 527 11.11 -13.32 -50.56
N ALA A 528 11.94 -14.22 -51.09
CA ALA A 528 13.40 -14.04 -51.09
C ALA A 528 13.83 -12.82 -51.93
N LYS A 529 13.20 -12.60 -53.09
CA LYS A 529 13.45 -11.40 -53.93
C LYS A 529 13.17 -10.11 -53.15
N ILE A 530 11.97 -9.98 -52.55
CA ILE A 530 11.58 -8.79 -51.79
C ILE A 530 12.53 -8.54 -50.61
N LEU A 531 12.90 -9.59 -49.88
CA LEU A 531 13.84 -9.46 -48.76
C LEU A 531 15.23 -9.01 -49.22
N LEU A 532 15.74 -9.53 -50.34
CA LEU A 532 17.02 -9.09 -50.91
C LEU A 532 16.98 -7.63 -51.37
N GLU A 533 15.89 -7.22 -52.03
CA GLU A 533 15.66 -5.82 -52.43
C GLU A 533 15.58 -4.88 -51.22
N ALA A 534 15.05 -5.37 -50.10
CA ALA A 534 14.99 -4.67 -48.82
C ALA A 534 16.33 -4.65 -48.05
N GLY A 535 17.41 -5.18 -48.62
CA GLY A 535 18.74 -5.19 -48.01
C GLY A 535 19.00 -6.36 -47.06
N ALA A 536 18.26 -7.46 -47.18
CA ALA A 536 18.59 -8.69 -46.47
C ALA A 536 19.88 -9.32 -47.03
N TYR A 537 20.73 -9.84 -46.14
CA TYR A 537 21.94 -10.55 -46.52
C TYR A 537 21.89 -12.02 -46.10
N ILE A 538 22.68 -12.85 -46.79
CA ILE A 538 22.79 -14.28 -46.49
C ILE A 538 23.82 -14.46 -45.38
N ASN A 539 23.42 -15.00 -44.22
CA ASN A 539 24.35 -15.27 -43.12
C ASN A 539 24.99 -16.67 -43.30
N MET A 540 26.31 -16.72 -43.46
CA MET A 540 27.05 -17.98 -43.63
C MET A 540 27.41 -18.67 -42.29
N GLN A 541 27.01 -18.12 -41.15
CA GLN A 541 27.41 -18.60 -39.81
C GLN A 541 26.22 -19.06 -38.97
N CYS A 542 25.61 -20.21 -39.28
CA CYS A 542 24.83 -20.96 -38.28
C CYS A 542 25.78 -21.72 -37.34
N ASN A 543 26.38 -21.02 -36.38
CA ASN A 543 27.26 -21.59 -35.35
C ASN A 543 26.44 -22.31 -34.25
N ASN A 544 25.89 -23.50 -34.53
CA ASN A 544 25.35 -24.37 -33.49
C ASN A 544 26.03 -25.76 -33.48
N PRO A 545 26.85 -26.10 -32.47
CA PRO A 545 27.57 -27.38 -32.37
C PRO A 545 26.67 -28.61 -32.32
N TYR A 546 25.40 -28.46 -31.91
CA TYR A 546 24.44 -29.58 -31.82
C TYR A 546 23.90 -30.05 -33.17
N MET A 547 24.03 -29.24 -34.23
CA MET A 547 23.65 -29.63 -35.60
C MET A 547 24.73 -30.44 -36.34
N GLN A 548 25.92 -30.65 -35.77
CA GLN A 548 26.93 -31.54 -36.39
C GLN A 548 26.54 -33.03 -36.33
N TYR A 549 25.68 -33.44 -35.40
CA TYR A 549 25.29 -34.85 -35.21
C TYR A 549 23.87 -35.19 -35.69
N ASN A 550 23.02 -34.19 -35.92
CA ASN A 550 21.66 -34.34 -36.48
C ASN A 550 21.39 -33.20 -37.47
N ASN A 551 22.28 -33.08 -38.44
CA ASN A 551 22.24 -32.03 -39.44
C ASN A 551 21.03 -32.20 -40.38
N PRO A 552 20.11 -31.21 -40.51
CA PRO A 552 19.16 -31.15 -41.61
C PRO A 552 19.67 -30.21 -42.72
N PHE A 553 20.98 -29.98 -42.85
CA PHE A 553 21.57 -29.66 -44.15
C PHE A 553 21.69 -30.97 -44.92
N PRO A 554 20.84 -31.24 -45.93
CA PRO A 554 21.06 -32.34 -46.83
C PRO A 554 22.11 -31.89 -47.84
N ASP A 555 23.12 -32.74 -48.07
CA ASP A 555 24.14 -32.61 -49.12
C ASP A 555 23.56 -32.68 -50.57
N THR A 556 22.28 -32.35 -50.78
CA THR A 556 21.59 -32.58 -52.06
C THR A 556 21.65 -31.36 -52.98
N ILE A 557 21.97 -31.65 -54.24
CA ILE A 557 22.18 -30.73 -55.37
C ILE A 557 20.99 -29.78 -55.63
N GLU A 558 19.78 -30.12 -55.17
CA GLU A 558 18.56 -29.33 -55.37
C GLU A 558 18.55 -28.00 -54.59
N ASP A 559 19.10 -27.95 -53.37
CA ASP A 559 19.14 -26.72 -52.57
C ASP A 559 20.21 -25.74 -53.07
N ARG A 560 21.30 -26.26 -53.65
CA ARG A 560 22.25 -25.47 -54.45
C ARG A 560 21.60 -24.88 -55.69
N ASN A 561 20.69 -25.60 -56.35
CA ASN A 561 20.00 -25.09 -57.53
C ASN A 561 18.97 -24.00 -57.19
N VAL A 562 18.33 -24.02 -56.01
CA VAL A 562 17.48 -22.91 -55.54
C VAL A 562 18.33 -21.71 -55.14
N TYR A 563 19.45 -21.92 -54.45
CA TYR A 563 20.43 -20.87 -54.13
C TYR A 563 20.95 -20.20 -55.41
N ILE A 564 21.38 -21.00 -56.39
CA ILE A 564 21.83 -20.55 -57.71
C ILE A 564 20.67 -19.92 -58.47
N ALA A 565 19.43 -20.44 -58.41
CA ALA A 565 18.29 -19.85 -59.10
C ALA A 565 17.84 -18.51 -58.51
N CYS A 566 17.86 -18.32 -57.19
CA CYS A 566 17.58 -17.03 -56.55
C CYS A 566 18.66 -15.99 -56.91
N VAL A 567 19.93 -16.39 -56.84
CA VAL A 567 21.08 -15.52 -57.20
C VAL A 567 21.10 -15.24 -58.72
N LEU A 568 20.84 -16.22 -59.58
CA LEU A 568 20.75 -16.05 -61.03
C LEU A 568 19.51 -15.27 -61.47
N ALA A 569 18.37 -15.42 -60.78
CA ALA A 569 17.16 -14.65 -61.07
C ALA A 569 17.34 -13.18 -60.66
N TRP A 570 17.99 -12.92 -59.51
CA TRP A 570 18.37 -11.56 -59.11
C TRP A 570 19.37 -10.96 -60.10
N LEU A 571 20.44 -11.68 -60.46
CA LEU A 571 21.45 -11.23 -61.43
C LEU A 571 20.89 -11.01 -62.86
N LYS A 572 19.90 -11.79 -63.31
CA LYS A 572 19.28 -11.67 -64.65
C LYS A 572 18.35 -10.47 -64.81
N GLU A 573 17.77 -9.94 -63.73
CA GLU A 573 16.83 -8.81 -63.79
C GLU A 573 17.47 -7.46 -63.41
N THR A 574 18.63 -7.46 -62.71
CA THR A 574 19.28 -6.23 -62.22
C THR A 574 20.46 -5.72 -63.06
N ILE A 575 20.99 -6.53 -63.97
CA ILE A 575 22.07 -6.11 -64.88
C ILE A 575 21.52 -6.21 -66.31
N PRO A 576 21.33 -5.08 -67.03
CA PRO A 576 20.85 -5.10 -68.41
C PRO A 576 21.81 -5.82 -69.37
#